data_AF-A0A151IRH5-F1
#
_entry.id   AF-A0A151IRH5-F1
#
_cell.length_a   1.000
_cell.length_b   1.000
_cell.length_c   1.000
_cell.angle_alpha   90.00
_cell.angle_beta   90.00
_cell.angle_gamma   90.00
#
_symmetry.space_group_name_H-M   'P 1'
#
loop_
_entity.id
_entity.type
_entity.pdbx_description
1 polymer ?
#
loop_
_entity_poly.entity_id
_entity_poly.type
_entity_poly.pdbx_seq_one_letter_code
_entity_poly.pdbx_strand_id
1 'polypeptide(L)'
;MYHEKKDAAASGYGTNTQRVGKDSVKDFDCCCLTLQPCRNPVITKDGFLFDKEAILEYILTKKKEYARKLKEYEKQKQKEEGNLTDKTIYCPVSGKPLEVKDLIGGTGYAFVNDSLEGRHERPVLQA
;
A
#
# COMPACT_ATOMS: atom_id res chain seq x y z
N MET A 1 7.71 -1.49 34.35
CA MET A 1 6.29 -1.32 33.96
C MET A 1 5.71 0.08 34.16
N TYR A 2 6.20 0.92 35.10
CA TYR A 2 5.71 2.32 35.24
C TYR A 2 6.40 3.32 34.30
N HIS A 3 7.67 3.09 33.94
CA HIS A 3 8.41 3.98 33.02
C HIS A 3 7.86 3.93 31.59
N GLU A 4 7.58 2.73 31.08
CA GLU A 4 7.09 2.52 29.71
C GLU A 4 5.76 3.22 29.40
N LYS A 5 4.84 3.27 30.39
CA LYS A 5 3.58 4.02 30.26
C LYS A 5 3.77 5.53 30.25
N LYS A 6 4.84 6.03 30.90
CA LYS A 6 5.19 7.46 30.94
C LYS A 6 5.85 7.90 29.64
N ASP A 7 6.69 7.04 29.06
CA ASP A 7 7.37 7.29 27.78
C ASP A 7 6.38 7.29 26.61
N ALA A 8 5.40 6.37 26.60
CA ALA A 8 4.32 6.36 25.60
C ALA A 8 3.47 7.65 25.67
N ALA A 9 3.13 8.10 26.88
CA ALA A 9 2.37 9.34 27.08
C ALA A 9 3.15 10.61 26.66
N ALA A 10 4.47 10.65 26.91
CA ALA A 10 5.33 11.77 26.49
C ALA A 10 5.59 11.78 24.98
N SER A 11 5.63 10.61 24.34
CA SER A 11 5.89 10.45 22.91
C SER A 11 4.67 10.71 22.04
N GLY A 12 3.45 10.63 22.59
CA GLY A 12 2.21 10.75 21.83
C GLY A 12 1.90 9.56 20.91
N TYR A 13 2.71 8.50 20.97
CA TYR A 13 2.56 7.28 20.20
C TYR A 13 2.17 6.12 21.12
N GLY A 14 1.18 5.33 20.70
CA GLY A 14 0.61 4.21 21.46
C GLY A 14 -0.92 4.21 21.41
N THR A 15 -1.54 3.16 21.95
CA THR A 15 -3.00 3.05 21.99
C THR A 15 -3.54 3.92 23.12
N ASN A 16 -4.21 5.03 22.77
CA ASN A 16 -4.88 5.90 23.73
C ASN A 16 -6.38 5.61 23.76
N THR A 17 -6.96 5.43 24.94
CA THR A 17 -8.39 5.17 25.13
C THR A 17 -9.05 6.44 25.65
N GLN A 18 -9.75 7.16 24.79
CA GLN A 18 -10.49 8.37 25.14
C GLN A 18 -11.90 8.33 24.56
N ARG A 19 -12.87 8.88 25.31
CA ARG A 19 -14.23 9.11 24.81
C ARG A 19 -14.19 10.28 23.83
N VAL A 20 -14.46 10.00 22.56
CA VAL A 20 -14.59 10.99 21.49
C VAL A 20 -16.04 11.50 21.40
N GLY A 21 -16.20 12.75 20.98
CA GLY A 21 -17.50 13.39 20.77
C GLY A 21 -18.15 12.94 19.46
N LYS A 22 -19.43 13.28 19.27
CA LYS A 22 -20.21 12.94 18.04
C LYS A 22 -19.54 13.49 16.78
N ASP A 23 -18.96 14.67 16.88
CA ASP A 23 -18.20 15.38 15.85
C ASP A 23 -16.97 14.61 15.35
N SER A 24 -16.48 13.64 16.13
CA SER A 24 -15.40 12.75 15.72
C SER A 24 -15.89 11.58 14.85
N VAL A 25 -17.21 11.41 14.73
CA VAL A 25 -17.85 10.36 13.93
C VAL A 25 -18.45 11.00 12.69
N LYS A 26 -18.12 10.46 11.53
CA LYS A 26 -18.66 10.90 10.25
C LYS A 26 -20.18 10.68 10.20
N ASP A 27 -20.93 11.66 9.73
CA ASP A 27 -22.37 11.52 9.49
C ASP A 27 -22.66 10.51 8.35
N PHE A 28 -23.85 9.90 8.40
CA PHE A 28 -24.23 8.81 7.50
C PHE A 28 -24.45 9.27 6.05
N ASP A 29 -24.75 10.54 5.83
CA ASP A 29 -25.02 11.19 4.54
C ASP A 29 -23.79 11.88 3.93
N CYS A 30 -22.65 11.87 4.62
CA CYS A 30 -21.41 12.46 4.12
C CYS A 30 -20.65 11.54 3.16
N CYS A 31 -19.92 12.14 2.21
CA CYS A 31 -19.05 11.43 1.28
C CYS A 31 -17.78 10.93 1.99
N CYS A 32 -17.37 9.68 1.74
CA CYS A 32 -16.17 9.10 2.33
C CYS A 32 -14.85 9.72 1.83
N LEU A 33 -14.87 10.49 0.74
CA LEU A 33 -13.69 11.22 0.25
C LEU A 33 -13.59 12.64 0.81
N THR A 34 -14.70 13.39 0.78
CA THR A 34 -14.69 14.83 1.09
C THR A 34 -15.14 15.14 2.51
N LEU A 35 -15.76 14.17 3.21
CA LEU A 35 -16.43 14.35 4.51
C LEU A 35 -17.52 15.45 4.50
N GLN A 36 -17.94 15.87 3.32
CA GLN A 36 -19.05 16.82 3.13
C GLN A 36 -20.35 16.07 2.86
N PRO A 37 -21.52 16.66 3.20
CA PRO A 37 -22.82 16.11 2.82
C PRO A 37 -22.91 15.88 1.31
N CYS A 38 -23.39 14.70 0.90
CA CYS A 38 -23.47 14.36 -0.52
C CYS A 38 -24.59 15.14 -1.22
N ARG A 39 -24.28 15.75 -2.37
CA ARG A 39 -25.31 16.36 -3.24
C ARG A 39 -25.94 15.33 -4.16
N ASN A 40 -25.11 14.44 -4.72
CA ASN A 40 -25.56 13.34 -5.57
C ASN A 40 -24.94 12.02 -5.11
N PRO A 41 -25.56 11.36 -4.10
CA PRO A 41 -24.99 10.18 -3.47
C PRO A 41 -24.95 8.98 -4.42
N VAL A 42 -23.81 8.29 -4.44
CA VAL A 42 -23.62 6.99 -5.08
C VAL A 42 -22.99 6.04 -4.07
N ILE A 43 -23.42 4.77 -4.09
CA ILE A 43 -23.00 3.77 -3.10
C ILE A 43 -22.31 2.61 -3.80
N THR A 44 -21.19 2.14 -3.24
CA THR A 44 -20.54 0.91 -3.69
C THR A 44 -21.27 -0.33 -3.17
N LYS A 45 -20.97 -1.51 -3.71
CA LYS A 45 -21.58 -2.76 -3.22
C LYS A 45 -21.27 -3.05 -1.74
N ASP A 46 -20.18 -2.50 -1.23
CA ASP A 46 -19.74 -2.58 0.18
C ASP A 46 -20.37 -1.52 1.09
N GLY A 47 -21.33 -0.74 0.58
CA GLY A 47 -22.02 0.25 1.40
C GLY A 47 -21.24 1.55 1.63
N PHE A 48 -20.16 1.83 0.89
CA PHE A 48 -19.46 3.12 1.00
C PHE A 48 -20.18 4.21 0.18
N LEU A 49 -20.51 5.32 0.85
CA LEU A 49 -21.19 6.47 0.26
C LEU A 49 -20.20 7.49 -0.30
N PHE A 50 -20.41 7.93 -1.53
CA PHE A 50 -19.63 8.97 -2.17
C PHE A 50 -20.52 9.98 -2.89
N ASP A 51 -20.02 11.20 -3.06
CA ASP A 51 -20.57 12.10 -4.06
C ASP A 51 -20.08 11.67 -5.45
N LYS A 52 -20.99 11.63 -6.43
CA LYS A 52 -20.72 11.25 -7.81
C LYS A 52 -19.54 12.00 -8.43
N GLU A 53 -19.43 13.30 -8.19
CA GLU A 53 -18.34 14.11 -8.79
C GLU A 53 -16.98 13.74 -8.16
N ALA A 54 -16.95 13.65 -6.82
CA ALA A 54 -15.74 13.34 -6.07
C ALA A 54 -15.17 11.95 -6.39
N ILE A 55 -16.03 10.92 -6.48
CA ILE A 55 -15.56 9.57 -6.77
C ILE A 55 -15.07 9.43 -8.22
N LEU A 56 -15.69 10.12 -9.17
CA LEU A 56 -15.26 10.12 -10.57
C LEU A 56 -13.90 10.79 -10.73
N GLU A 57 -13.70 11.96 -10.11
CA GLU A 57 -12.42 12.66 -10.10
C GLU A 57 -11.32 11.80 -9.48
N TYR A 58 -11.62 11.16 -8.34
CA TYR A 58 -10.70 10.23 -7.69
C TYR A 58 -10.27 9.09 -8.62
N ILE A 59 -11.24 8.43 -9.28
CA ILE A 59 -10.95 7.31 -10.19
C ILE A 59 -10.05 7.75 -11.34
N LEU A 60 -10.35 8.89 -11.98
CA LEU A 60 -9.54 9.41 -13.09
C LEU A 60 -8.12 9.75 -12.64
N THR A 61 -7.99 10.42 -11.50
CA THR A 61 -6.69 10.80 -10.92
C THR A 61 -5.87 9.56 -10.59
N LYS A 62 -6.46 8.56 -9.93
CA LYS A 62 -5.75 7.32 -9.58
C LYS A 62 -5.37 6.49 -10.78
N LYS A 63 -6.23 6.37 -11.80
CA LYS A 63 -5.85 5.70 -13.05
C LYS A 63 -4.61 6.35 -13.69
N LYS A 64 -4.54 7.68 -13.71
CA LYS A 64 -3.38 8.43 -14.23
C LYS A 64 -2.13 8.22 -13.38
N GLU A 65 -2.25 8.27 -12.06
CA GLU A 65 -1.14 8.00 -11.14
C GLU A 65 -0.58 6.59 -11.33
N TYR A 66 -1.44 5.57 -11.42
CA TYR A 66 -1.01 4.18 -11.62
C TYR A 66 -0.31 4.00 -12.96
N ALA A 67 -0.83 4.59 -14.04
CA ALA A 67 -0.18 4.54 -15.34
C ALA A 67 1.24 5.14 -15.30
N ARG A 68 1.43 6.25 -14.57
CA ARG A 68 2.76 6.86 -14.39
C ARG A 68 3.70 5.96 -13.58
N LYS A 69 3.24 5.47 -12.43
CA LYS A 69 4.02 4.59 -11.54
C LYS A 69 4.44 3.29 -12.25
N LEU A 70 3.54 2.71 -13.04
CA LEU A 70 3.84 1.49 -13.80
C LEU A 70 4.96 1.73 -14.81
N LYS A 71 4.93 2.84 -15.56
CA LYS A 71 5.99 3.20 -16.51
C LYS A 71 7.34 3.45 -15.82
N GLU A 72 7.34 4.09 -14.65
CA GLU A 72 8.55 4.31 -13.86
C GLU A 72 9.14 2.98 -13.36
N TYR A 73 8.28 2.08 -12.87
CA TYR A 73 8.67 0.74 -12.43
C TYR A 73 9.29 -0.08 -13.58
N GLU A 74 8.67 -0.10 -14.76
CA GLU A 74 9.20 -0.78 -15.94
C GLU A 74 10.60 -0.27 -16.34
N LYS A 75 10.80 1.06 -16.30
CA LYS A 75 12.10 1.68 -16.59
C LYS A 75 13.16 1.36 -15.53
N GLN A 76 12.77 1.24 -14.26
CA GLN A 76 13.68 0.83 -13.18
C GLN A 76 14.08 -0.64 -13.34
N LYS A 77 13.12 -1.52 -13.62
CA LYS A 77 13.37 -2.95 -13.86
C LYS A 77 14.34 -3.18 -15.01
N GLN A 78 14.16 -2.50 -16.14
CA GLN A 78 15.09 -2.58 -17.29
C GLN A 78 16.51 -2.12 -16.94
N LYS A 79 16.66 -1.10 -16.08
CA LYS A 79 17.98 -0.64 -15.62
C LYS A 79 18.63 -1.61 -14.65
N GLU A 80 17.86 -2.22 -13.75
CA GLU A 80 18.37 -3.24 -12.84
C GLU A 80 18.82 -4.48 -13.60
N GLU A 81 18.01 -4.97 -14.55
CA GLU A 81 18.36 -6.10 -15.42
C GLU A 81 19.66 -5.83 -16.20
N GLY A 82 19.84 -4.64 -16.76
CA GLY A 82 21.08 -4.26 -17.45
C GLY A 82 22.30 -4.02 -16.55
N ASN A 83 22.12 -3.74 -15.25
CA ASN A 83 23.22 -3.60 -14.30
C ASN A 83 23.62 -4.94 -13.63
N LEU A 84 22.72 -5.94 -13.64
CA LEU A 84 22.97 -7.24 -13.03
C LEU A 84 23.86 -8.14 -13.89
N THR A 85 23.87 -7.92 -15.22
CA THR A 85 24.60 -8.77 -16.17
C THR A 85 26.12 -8.55 -16.19
N ASP A 86 26.66 -7.58 -15.46
CA ASP A 86 28.07 -7.17 -15.61
C ASP A 86 28.86 -7.03 -14.30
N LYS A 87 28.36 -7.59 -13.18
CA LYS A 87 29.09 -7.56 -11.91
C LYS A 87 29.00 -8.90 -11.21
N THR A 88 29.99 -9.76 -11.45
CA THR A 88 30.31 -10.88 -10.56
C THR A 88 30.68 -10.30 -9.20
N ILE A 89 29.71 -10.25 -8.28
CA ILE A 89 29.95 -9.77 -6.90
C ILE A 89 30.65 -10.90 -6.16
N TYR A 90 31.79 -10.63 -5.53
CA TYR A 90 32.49 -11.64 -4.74
C TYR A 90 32.13 -11.53 -3.26
N CYS A 91 31.97 -12.67 -2.60
CA CYS A 91 31.75 -12.72 -1.15
C CYS A 91 32.98 -12.18 -0.41
N PRO A 92 32.84 -11.18 0.48
CA PRO A 92 34.00 -10.60 1.18
C PRO A 92 34.67 -11.57 2.16
N VAL A 93 33.99 -12.66 2.55
CA VAL A 93 34.50 -13.67 3.50
C VAL A 93 35.06 -14.89 2.76
N SER A 94 34.40 -15.36 1.70
CA SER A 94 34.80 -16.58 1.00
C SER A 94 35.58 -16.33 -0.30
N GLY A 95 35.57 -15.10 -0.83
CA GLY A 95 36.19 -14.74 -2.10
C GLY A 95 35.55 -15.41 -3.33
N LYS A 96 34.46 -16.16 -3.14
CA LYS A 96 33.74 -16.83 -4.22
C LYS A 96 32.77 -15.88 -4.91
N PRO A 97 32.51 -16.07 -6.22
CA PRO A 97 31.46 -15.32 -6.90
C PRO A 97 30.10 -15.61 -6.24
N LEU A 98 29.30 -14.57 -6.03
CA LEU A 98 27.94 -14.59 -5.52
C LEU A 98 27.00 -14.23 -6.65
N GLU A 99 26.04 -15.11 -6.91
CA GLU A 99 24.90 -14.78 -7.75
C GLU A 99 23.81 -14.14 -6.90
N VAL A 100 22.94 -13.32 -7.51
CA VAL A 100 21.82 -12.67 -6.79
C VAL A 100 20.88 -13.70 -6.14
N LYS A 101 20.87 -14.93 -6.66
CA LYS A 101 20.12 -16.08 -6.14
C LYS A 101 20.67 -16.62 -4.81
N ASP A 102 21.94 -16.36 -4.50
CA ASP A 102 22.60 -16.82 -3.27
C ASP A 102 22.40 -15.86 -2.08
N LEU A 103 21.83 -14.67 -2.34
CA LEU A 103 21.50 -13.68 -1.31
C LEU A 103 20.18 -14.07 -0.64
N ILE A 104 20.21 -14.46 0.64
CA ILE A 104 19.03 -14.75 1.49
C ILE A 104 18.33 -13.42 1.92
N GLY A 105 18.45 -12.37 1.11
CA GLY A 105 18.03 -11.00 1.40
C GLY A 105 16.72 -10.57 0.77
N GLY A 106 15.98 -11.48 0.13
CA GLY A 106 14.57 -11.24 -0.14
C GLY A 106 13.81 -11.47 1.14
N THR A 107 13.34 -10.41 1.82
CA THR A 107 12.19 -10.53 2.73
C THR A 107 11.18 -11.42 2.00
N GLY A 108 10.74 -12.54 2.60
CA GLY A 108 10.13 -13.73 1.96
C GLY A 108 8.89 -13.56 1.07
N TYR A 109 8.91 -12.63 0.12
CA TYR A 109 7.87 -12.27 -0.84
C TYR A 109 8.35 -12.36 -2.29
N ALA A 110 9.67 -12.45 -2.55
CA ALA A 110 10.20 -12.39 -3.92
C ALA A 110 10.33 -13.76 -4.63
N PHE A 111 10.52 -14.87 -3.89
CA PHE A 111 10.75 -16.20 -4.49
C PHE A 111 9.52 -17.10 -4.66
N VAL A 112 8.31 -16.63 -4.29
CA VAL A 112 7.08 -17.42 -4.44
C VAL A 112 6.39 -17.26 -5.80
N ASN A 113 6.94 -16.49 -6.74
CA ASN A 113 6.18 -16.07 -7.92
C ASN A 113 6.49 -16.78 -9.25
N ASP A 114 7.31 -17.82 -9.28
CA ASP A 114 7.64 -18.51 -10.54
C ASP A 114 6.72 -19.71 -10.87
N SER A 115 5.74 -20.03 -10.00
CA SER A 115 4.76 -21.11 -10.30
C SER A 115 3.36 -20.89 -9.70
N LEU A 116 2.98 -19.67 -9.34
CA LEU A 116 1.59 -19.38 -8.98
C LEU A 116 0.83 -19.00 -10.26
N GLU A 117 0.21 -20.00 -10.89
CA GLU A 117 -0.89 -19.76 -11.82
C GLU A 117 -1.95 -18.93 -11.09
N GLY A 118 -1.97 -17.63 -11.37
CA GLY A 118 -2.93 -16.71 -10.77
C GLY A 118 -4.34 -17.08 -11.20
N ARG A 119 -5.06 -17.86 -10.39
CA ARG A 119 -6.51 -17.91 -10.47
C ARG A 119 -7.02 -16.52 -10.10
N HIS A 120 -7.33 -15.73 -11.12
CA HIS A 120 -7.92 -14.42 -10.97
C HIS A 120 -9.38 -14.58 -10.51
N GLU A 121 -9.59 -14.78 -9.22
CA GLU A 121 -10.90 -14.55 -8.62
C GLU A 121 -11.04 -13.05 -8.34
N ARG A 122 -12.01 -12.44 -9.02
CA ARG A 122 -12.37 -11.02 -8.87
C ARG A 122 -12.65 -10.80 -7.38
N PRO A 123 -11.96 -9.88 -6.68
CA PRO A 123 -12.16 -9.71 -5.25
C PRO A 123 -13.62 -9.31 -5.01
N VAL A 124 -14.30 -10.12 -4.21
CA VAL A 124 -15.67 -9.85 -3.80
C VAL A 124 -15.57 -8.74 -2.76
N LEU A 125 -16.08 -7.59 -3.18
CA LEU A 125 -16.41 -6.46 -2.31
C LEU A 125 -17.28 -7.02 -1.15
N GLN A 126 -16.78 -6.93 0.09
CA GLN A 126 -17.43 -7.45 1.30
C GLN A 126 -18.27 -6.36 1.99
N ALA A 127 -19.52 -6.75 2.30
CA ALA A 127 -20.65 -5.96 2.83
C ALA A 127 -20.48 -5.43 4.26
#